data_AF-A0A8H9G6Z2-F1
#
_entry.id   AF-A0A8H9G6Z2-F1
#
_cell.length_a   1.000
_cell.length_b   1.000
_cell.length_c   1.000
_cell.angle_alpha   90.00
_cell.angle_beta   90.00
_cell.angle_gamma   90.00
#
_symmetry.space_group_name_H-M   'P 1'
#
loop_
_entity.id
_entity.type
_entity.pdbx_description
1 polymer ?
#
loop_
_entity_poly.entity_id
_entity_poly.type
_entity_poly.pdbx_seq_one_letter_code
_entity_poly.pdbx_strand_id
1 'polypeptide(L)'
;MTGAVTDVADPSRASRPDGVASAPARDGSLDRVKTFDDLFAELTEKARTRPEGSGTVAELDAGVHQIGKKIVEEAAEVWMAAEYEGDERTSEEISQLIYHLQVLMVAKGLTPADVWRHL
;
A
#
# COMPACT_ATOMS: atom_id res chain seq x y z
N MET A 1 -52.69 -5.37 -57.51
CA MET A 1 -52.00 -5.64 -56.22
C MET A 1 -51.11 -4.45 -55.94
N THR A 2 -51.54 -3.67 -54.94
CA THR A 2 -51.04 -2.35 -54.54
C THR A 2 -49.74 -2.51 -53.76
N GLY A 3 -48.62 -1.98 -54.26
CA GLY A 3 -47.35 -1.95 -53.55
C GLY A 3 -47.00 -0.52 -53.17
N ALA A 4 -47.29 -0.14 -51.93
CA ALA A 4 -46.95 1.15 -51.35
C ALA A 4 -45.43 1.24 -51.12
N VAL A 5 -44.84 2.37 -51.53
CA VAL A 5 -43.45 2.74 -51.26
C VAL A 5 -43.41 3.33 -49.86
N THR A 6 -42.90 2.59 -48.89
CA THR A 6 -42.63 3.11 -47.54
C THR A 6 -41.25 3.74 -47.50
N ASP A 7 -41.27 5.06 -47.29
CA ASP A 7 -40.14 5.91 -46.96
C ASP A 7 -39.47 5.42 -45.66
N VAL A 8 -38.21 4.97 -45.75
CA VAL A 8 -37.42 4.53 -44.59
C VAL A 8 -36.62 5.73 -44.10
N ALA A 9 -37.09 6.32 -43.00
CA ALA A 9 -36.45 7.45 -42.33
C ALA A 9 -35.03 7.10 -41.84
N ASP A 10 -34.11 8.04 -42.04
CA ASP A 10 -32.73 8.06 -41.56
C ASP A 10 -32.69 8.19 -40.02
N PRO A 11 -32.10 7.23 -39.27
CA PRO A 11 -32.09 7.25 -37.81
C PRO A 11 -31.02 8.17 -37.18
N SER A 12 -30.33 9.02 -37.94
CA SER A 12 -29.22 9.85 -37.43
C SER A 12 -29.62 11.22 -36.84
N ARG A 13 -30.64 11.30 -35.98
CA ARG A 13 -30.92 12.56 -35.24
C ARG A 13 -31.66 12.38 -33.91
N ALA A 14 -30.99 11.77 -32.94
CA ALA A 14 -31.36 11.89 -31.54
C ALA A 14 -30.61 13.08 -30.91
N SER A 15 -31.35 14.15 -30.60
CA SER A 15 -30.87 15.32 -29.85
C SER A 15 -30.42 14.90 -28.44
N ARG A 16 -29.19 15.26 -28.05
CA ARG A 16 -28.64 15.03 -26.72
C ARG A 16 -29.34 15.93 -25.69
N PRO A 17 -29.73 15.43 -24.50
CA PRO A 17 -30.11 16.31 -23.40
C PRO A 17 -28.84 16.86 -22.73
N ASP A 18 -28.68 18.19 -22.81
CA ASP A 18 -27.68 18.94 -22.03
C ASP A 18 -28.06 18.91 -20.55
N GLY A 19 -27.25 18.22 -19.75
CA GLY A 19 -27.51 18.07 -18.32
C GLY A 19 -26.48 17.23 -17.58
N VAL A 20 -25.18 17.51 -17.76
CA VAL A 20 -24.17 17.00 -16.84
C VAL A 20 -24.16 17.91 -15.62
N ALA A 21 -24.81 17.44 -14.55
CA ALA A 21 -24.55 17.96 -13.22
C ALA A 21 -23.05 17.83 -12.94
N SER A 22 -22.39 18.96 -12.67
CA SER A 22 -20.99 18.98 -12.22
C SER A 22 -20.87 18.09 -10.99
N ALA A 23 -20.13 16.99 -11.11
CA ALA A 23 -19.72 16.21 -9.95
C ALA A 23 -19.00 17.14 -8.96
N PRO A 24 -19.22 16.99 -7.64
CA PRO A 24 -18.52 17.81 -6.65
C PRO A 24 -17.01 17.55 -6.77
N ALA A 25 -16.23 18.62 -6.70
CA ALA A 25 -14.78 18.55 -6.59
C ALA A 25 -14.44 17.59 -5.44
N ARG A 26 -13.76 16.49 -5.76
CA ARG A 26 -13.25 15.60 -4.73
C ARG A 26 -12.26 16.40 -3.89
N ASP A 27 -12.50 16.37 -2.59
CA ASP A 27 -11.65 16.97 -1.58
C ASP A 27 -10.18 16.59 -1.83
N GLY A 28 -9.31 17.59 -1.76
CA GLY A 28 -7.88 17.51 -2.08
C GLY A 28 -7.04 16.82 -1.00
N SER A 29 -7.64 15.99 -0.15
CA SER A 29 -6.90 15.02 0.66
C SER A 29 -6.53 13.83 -0.21
N LEU A 30 -5.54 14.02 -1.07
CA LEU A 30 -4.88 12.93 -1.77
C LEU A 30 -4.33 11.96 -0.73
N ASP A 31 -4.80 10.71 -0.75
CA ASP A 31 -4.17 9.57 -0.08
C ASP A 31 -2.67 9.58 -0.39
N ARG A 32 -1.87 10.17 0.50
CA ARG A 32 -0.42 10.21 0.34
C ARG A 32 0.07 8.78 0.51
N VAL A 33 0.57 8.19 -0.57
CA VAL A 33 1.28 6.90 -0.51
C VAL A 33 2.44 7.02 0.47
N LYS A 34 2.47 6.13 1.45
CA LYS A 34 3.53 6.07 2.46
C LYS A 34 4.83 5.62 1.80
N THR A 35 5.91 6.35 2.05
CA THR A 35 7.24 6.00 1.55
C THR A 35 8.02 5.14 2.55
N PHE A 36 9.12 4.54 2.10
CA PHE A 36 10.05 3.83 2.98
C PHE A 36 10.57 4.74 4.10
N ASP A 37 10.88 6.00 3.76
CA ASP A 37 11.39 6.99 4.71
C ASP A 37 10.31 7.48 5.68
N ASP A 38 9.05 7.62 5.22
CA ASP A 38 7.93 7.95 6.11
C ASP A 38 7.70 6.86 7.17
N LEU A 39 7.79 5.58 6.77
CA LEU A 39 7.73 4.46 7.73
C LEU A 39 8.88 4.54 8.73
N PHE A 40 10.11 4.75 8.25
CA PHE A 40 11.28 4.75 9.13
C PHE A 40 11.22 5.90 10.14
N ALA A 41 10.78 7.08 9.69
CA ALA A 41 10.55 8.23 10.56
C ALA A 41 9.49 7.93 11.63
N GLU A 42 8.37 7.30 11.26
CA GLU A 42 7.33 6.90 12.21
C GLU A 42 7.84 5.91 13.26
N LEU A 43 8.58 4.87 12.85
CA LEU A 43 9.12 3.85 13.76
C LEU A 43 10.18 4.45 14.70
N THR A 44 11.02 5.34 14.19
CA THR A 44 11.99 6.09 15.00
C THR A 44 11.28 6.97 16.04
N GLU A 45 10.19 7.63 15.66
CA GLU A 45 9.41 8.44 16.58
C GLU A 45 8.70 7.59 17.65
N LYS A 46 8.16 6.43 17.29
CA LYS A 46 7.61 5.46 18.26
C LYS A 46 8.68 4.97 19.23
N ALA A 47 9.89 4.70 18.75
CA ALA A 47 11.02 4.30 19.61
C ALA A 47 11.40 5.41 20.61
N ARG A 48 11.31 6.68 20.19
CA ARG A 48 11.61 7.85 21.02
C ARG A 48 10.51 8.16 22.04
N THR A 49 9.25 8.19 21.59
CA THR A 49 8.09 8.63 22.40
C THR A 49 7.50 7.50 23.23
N ARG A 50 7.76 6.25 22.84
CA ARG A 50 7.32 5.03 23.51
C ARG A 50 5.83 5.05 23.88
N PRO A 51 4.91 5.25 22.91
CA PRO A 51 3.49 5.31 23.19
C PRO A 51 2.99 3.98 23.77
N GLU A 52 2.10 4.07 24.76
CA GLU A 52 1.53 2.91 25.43
C GLU A 52 0.79 2.00 24.43
N GLY A 53 0.96 0.69 24.58
CA GLY A 53 0.34 -0.31 23.69
C GLY A 53 0.97 -0.42 22.30
N SER A 54 2.09 0.26 22.02
CA SER A 54 2.76 0.15 20.72
C SER A 54 3.42 -1.21 20.53
N GLY A 55 3.00 -1.94 19.50
CA GLY A 55 3.65 -3.19 19.08
C GLY A 55 5.13 -2.99 18.72
N THR A 56 5.47 -1.88 18.06
CA THR A 56 6.87 -1.51 17.74
C THR A 56 7.71 -1.40 19.00
N VAL A 57 7.19 -0.73 20.05
CA VAL A 57 7.91 -0.58 21.31
C VAL A 57 8.12 -1.94 21.99
N ALA A 58 7.08 -2.78 22.02
CA ALA A 58 7.18 -4.12 22.58
C ALA A 58 8.22 -4.98 21.85
N GLU A 59 8.28 -4.87 20.52
CA GLU A 59 9.26 -5.60 19.71
C GLU A 59 10.70 -5.10 19.92
N LEU A 60 10.89 -3.79 20.02
CA LEU A 60 12.18 -3.19 20.38
C LEU A 60 12.65 -3.65 21.77
N ASP A 61 11.75 -3.68 22.75
CA ASP A 61 12.04 -4.14 24.11
C ASP A 61 12.36 -5.64 24.17
N ALA A 62 11.75 -6.44 23.28
CA ALA A 62 12.04 -7.87 23.12
C ALA A 62 13.44 -8.14 22.53
N GLY A 63 14.01 -7.13 21.85
CA GLY A 63 15.40 -7.10 21.40
C GLY A 63 15.66 -7.81 20.07
N VAL A 64 16.90 -7.62 19.58
CA VAL A 64 17.36 -8.04 18.24
C VAL A 64 17.09 -9.51 17.92
N HIS A 65 17.18 -10.41 18.90
CA HIS A 65 16.91 -11.83 18.67
C HIS A 65 15.46 -12.11 18.30
N GLN A 66 14.49 -11.45 18.94
CA GLN A 66 13.08 -11.65 18.65
C GLN A 66 12.67 -10.98 17.34
N ILE A 67 13.17 -9.75 17.09
CA ILE A 67 13.01 -9.08 15.79
C ILE A 67 13.57 -9.97 14.66
N GLY A 68 14.75 -10.57 14.86
CA GLY A 68 15.36 -11.47 13.89
C GLY A 68 14.53 -12.72 13.59
N LYS A 69 13.82 -13.28 14.58
CA LYS A 69 12.88 -14.39 14.34
C LYS A 69 11.73 -13.96 13.45
N LYS A 70 11.15 -12.78 13.71
CA LYS A 70 10.09 -12.23 12.87
C LYS A 70 10.55 -12.02 11.43
N ILE A 71 11.73 -11.45 11.22
CA ILE A 71 12.28 -11.31 9.86
C ILE A 71 12.37 -12.66 9.13
N VAL A 72 12.79 -13.73 9.82
CA VAL A 72 12.88 -15.08 9.21
C VAL A 72 11.49 -15.66 8.93
N GLU A 73 10.53 -15.45 9.83
CA GLU A 73 9.12 -15.86 9.67
C GLU A 73 8.52 -15.18 8.43
N GLU A 74 8.53 -13.85 8.37
CA GLU A 74 7.96 -13.10 7.24
C GLU A 74 8.69 -13.40 5.92
N ALA A 75 10.01 -13.63 5.94
CA ALA A 75 10.73 -13.99 4.73
C ALA A 75 10.28 -15.35 4.16
N ALA A 76 9.95 -16.31 5.03
CA ALA A 76 9.37 -17.58 4.60
C ALA A 76 7.94 -17.37 4.07
N GLU A 77 7.14 -16.55 4.75
CA GLU A 77 5.76 -16.26 4.34
C GLU A 77 5.69 -15.50 3.01
N VAL A 78 6.58 -14.52 2.77
CA VAL A 78 6.73 -13.86 1.46
C VAL A 78 6.94 -14.87 0.35
N TRP A 79 7.87 -15.82 0.55
CA TRP A 79 8.14 -16.84 -0.48
C TRP A 79 6.92 -17.74 -0.70
N MET A 80 6.28 -18.20 0.38
CA MET A 80 5.09 -19.04 0.28
C MET A 80 3.92 -18.32 -0.39
N ALA A 81 3.68 -17.06 -0.04
CA ALA A 81 2.61 -16.26 -0.63
C ALA A 81 2.84 -16.01 -2.13
N ALA A 82 4.09 -15.70 -2.51
CA ALA A 82 4.48 -15.49 -3.90
C ALA A 82 4.28 -16.73 -4.78
N GLU A 83 4.53 -17.92 -4.25
CA GLU A 83 4.37 -19.17 -4.98
C GLU A 83 2.92 -19.68 -5.00
N TYR A 84 2.14 -19.43 -3.93
CA TYR A 84 0.90 -20.19 -3.69
C TYR A 84 -0.35 -19.35 -3.37
N GLU A 85 -0.23 -18.06 -3.02
CA GLU A 85 -1.35 -17.27 -2.48
C GLU A 85 -1.73 -16.03 -3.30
N GLY A 86 -0.85 -15.58 -4.21
CA GLY A 86 -1.12 -14.50 -5.17
C GLY A 86 -0.77 -13.10 -4.65
N ASP A 87 -1.02 -12.10 -5.50
CA ASP A 87 -0.46 -10.75 -5.36
C ASP A 87 -0.86 -10.03 -4.08
N GLU A 88 -2.12 -10.19 -3.63
CA GLU A 88 -2.63 -9.51 -2.43
C GLU A 88 -1.87 -9.99 -1.18
N ARG A 89 -1.86 -11.30 -0.94
CA ARG A 89 -1.12 -11.91 0.19
C ARG A 89 0.38 -11.67 0.08
N THR A 90 0.94 -11.78 -1.12
CA THR A 90 2.37 -11.48 -1.33
C THR A 90 2.71 -10.05 -0.93
N SER A 91 1.87 -9.08 -1.32
CA SER A 91 2.08 -7.67 -0.97
C SER A 91 1.96 -7.43 0.54
N GLU A 92 1.07 -8.14 1.22
CA GLU A 92 0.91 -8.10 2.67
C GLU A 92 2.18 -8.58 3.36
N GLU A 93 2.70 -9.76 3.03
CA GLU A 93 3.91 -10.29 3.68
C GLU A 93 5.16 -9.49 3.36
N ILE A 94 5.28 -8.94 2.14
CA ILE A 94 6.36 -8.01 1.81
C ILE A 94 6.29 -6.77 2.71
N SER A 95 5.09 -6.27 2.99
CA SER A 95 4.90 -5.11 3.85
C SER A 95 5.32 -5.40 5.30
N GLN A 96 4.98 -6.59 5.82
CA GLN A 96 5.38 -7.04 7.16
C GLN A 96 6.90 -7.22 7.25
N LEU A 97 7.51 -7.86 6.24
CA LEU A 97 8.97 -8.01 6.17
C LEU A 97 9.69 -6.65 6.17
N ILE A 98 9.23 -5.68 5.36
CA ILE A 98 9.79 -4.32 5.35
C ILE A 98 9.66 -3.65 6.72
N TYR A 99 8.51 -3.80 7.38
CA TYR A 99 8.30 -3.28 8.73
C TYR A 99 9.33 -3.85 9.71
N HIS A 100 9.48 -5.17 9.80
CA HIS A 100 10.40 -5.80 10.74
C HIS A 100 11.87 -5.49 10.43
N LEU A 101 12.24 -5.36 9.14
CA LEU A 101 13.57 -4.89 8.75
C LEU A 101 13.84 -3.46 9.25
N GLN A 102 12.87 -2.55 9.13
CA GLN A 102 13.05 -1.19 9.65
C GLN A 102 13.05 -1.12 11.19
N VAL A 103 12.28 -1.97 11.88
CA VAL A 103 12.39 -2.12 13.35
C VAL A 103 13.78 -2.60 13.75
N LEU A 104 14.36 -3.56 13.01
CA LEU A 104 15.75 -3.99 13.23
C LEU A 104 16.75 -2.86 12.99
N MET A 105 16.55 -2.05 11.94
CA MET A 105 17.39 -0.87 11.70
C MET A 105 17.38 0.07 12.91
N VAL A 106 16.20 0.39 13.45
CA VAL A 106 16.07 1.22 14.66
C VAL A 106 16.76 0.58 15.87
N ALA A 107 16.54 -0.72 16.11
CA ALA A 107 17.18 -1.45 17.20
C ALA A 107 18.71 -1.49 17.10
N LYS A 108 19.25 -1.42 15.88
CA LYS A 108 20.69 -1.45 15.58
C LYS A 108 21.32 -0.07 15.42
N GLY A 109 20.52 1.00 15.40
CA GLY A 109 20.97 2.37 15.15
C GLY A 109 21.41 2.61 13.70
N LEU A 110 20.83 1.90 12.74
CA LEU A 110 21.09 2.05 11.31
C LEU A 110 20.09 3.02 10.67
N THR A 111 20.56 3.81 9.72
CA THR A 111 19.73 4.70 8.90
C THR A 111 19.42 4.09 7.54
N PRO A 112 18.37 4.55 6.81
CA PRO A 112 18.14 4.15 5.42
C PRO A 112 19.37 4.39 4.52
N ALA A 113 20.13 5.47 4.75
CA ALA A 113 21.36 5.76 4.02
C ALA A 113 22.44 4.67 4.23
N ASP A 114 22.53 4.11 5.44
CA ASP A 114 23.45 3.00 5.73
C ASP A 114 23.10 1.73 4.96
N VAL A 115 21.83 1.55 4.58
CA VAL A 115 21.38 0.42 3.75
C VAL A 115 21.55 0.74 2.26
N TRP A 116 21.10 1.93 1.82
CA TRP A 116 21.14 2.35 0.42
C TRP A 116 22.52 2.47 -0.18
N ARG A 117 23.57 2.71 0.63
CA ARG A 117 24.96 2.66 0.16
C ARG A 117 25.40 1.29 -0.40
N HIS A 118 24.59 0.25 -0.23
CA HIS A 118 24.86 -1.11 -0.70
C HIS A 118 24.03 -1.52 -1.93
N LEU A 119 23.18 -0.63 -2.45
CA LEU A 119 22.38 -0.83 -3.67
C LEU A 119 22.89 0.08 -4.80
#